data_AF-A0A7W0FH77-F1
#
_entry.id   AF-A0A7W0FH77-F1
#
_cell.length_a   1.000
_cell.length_b   1.000
_cell.length_c   1.000
_cell.angle_alpha   90.00
_cell.angle_beta   90.00
_cell.angle_gamma   90.00
#
_symmetry.space_group_name_H-M   'P 1'
#
loop_
_entity.id
_entity.type
_entity.pdbx_description
1 polymer ?
#
loop_
_entity_poly.entity_id
_entity_poly.type
_entity_poly.pdbx_seq_one_letter_code
_entity_poly.pdbx_strand_id
1 'polypeptide(L)'
;MTNFFSFFMVVATAATLFVNKIPLTSGETAAMVIKPFAGELAGALFAFGILNAGFMGLIVVSLSTAYAFAEFFGLQGSLDSNYKQSKSFYLIFIAQLVVATIIIMFPNISLFKLAITTQTINAIALPLVFYYLIKLACDKGLMGKYTNSPFQKWFTIIGSVAIFVASVLTLTATFFPKLGL
;
A
#
# COMPACT_ATOMS: atom_id res chain seq x y z
N MET A 1 15.38 -0.74 -7.83
CA MET A 1 15.13 0.67 -7.49
C MET A 1 14.48 0.84 -6.12
N THR A 2 13.34 0.20 -5.83
CA THR A 2 12.68 0.28 -4.51
C THR A 2 13.61 -0.10 -3.35
N ASN A 3 14.35 -1.21 -3.44
CA ASN A 3 15.27 -1.66 -2.38
C ASN A 3 16.36 -0.64 -2.04
N PHE A 4 16.82 0.12 -3.02
CA PHE A 4 17.83 1.16 -2.82
C PHE A 4 17.25 2.30 -1.96
N PHE A 5 16.08 2.83 -2.34
CA PHE A 5 15.40 3.87 -1.57
C PHE A 5 15.01 3.39 -0.16
N SER A 6 14.51 2.15 -0.04
CA SER A 6 14.18 1.56 1.26
C SER A 6 15.40 1.48 2.19
N PHE A 7 16.56 1.08 1.67
CA PHE A 7 17.80 1.04 2.45
C PHE A 7 18.16 2.42 3.03
N PHE A 8 18.18 3.46 2.19
CA PHE A 8 18.47 4.81 2.65
C PHE A 8 17.42 5.34 3.64
N MET A 9 16.15 5.03 3.44
CA MET A 9 15.07 5.43 4.35
C MET A 9 15.25 4.78 5.74
N VAL A 10 15.58 3.49 5.79
CA VAL A 10 15.84 2.77 7.05
C VAL A 10 17.07 3.32 7.76
N VAL A 11 18.17 3.54 7.03
CA VAL A 11 19.40 4.11 7.61
C VAL A 11 19.16 5.54 8.14
N ALA A 12 18.48 6.38 7.36
CA ALA A 12 18.18 7.76 7.77
C ALA A 12 17.30 7.81 9.02
N THR A 13 16.24 7.01 9.07
CA THR A 13 15.35 6.94 10.24
C THR A 13 16.03 6.33 11.46
N ALA A 14 16.87 5.30 11.29
CA ALA A 14 17.66 4.73 12.37
C ALA A 14 18.67 5.75 12.93
N ALA A 15 19.41 6.45 12.08
CA ALA A 15 20.42 7.43 12.52
C ALA A 15 19.83 8.67 13.20
N THR A 16 18.59 9.04 12.87
CA THR A 16 17.95 10.27 13.37
C THR A 16 16.94 9.98 14.48
N LEU A 17 15.89 9.18 14.20
CA LEU A 17 14.79 8.98 15.15
C LEU A 17 15.10 7.94 16.22
N PHE A 18 15.73 6.81 15.83
CA PHE A 18 15.98 5.71 16.77
C PHE A 18 17.03 6.09 17.84
N VAL A 19 18.14 6.74 17.44
CA VAL A 19 19.18 7.21 18.37
C VAL A 19 18.63 8.23 19.37
N ASN A 20 17.72 9.11 18.94
CA ASN A 20 17.15 10.15 19.79
C ASN A 20 15.87 9.71 20.53
N LYS A 21 15.43 8.45 20.36
CA LYS A 21 14.22 7.87 20.97
C LYS A 21 12.95 8.69 20.74
N ILE A 22 12.85 9.39 19.61
CA ILE A 22 11.69 10.23 19.29
C ILE A 22 10.61 9.36 18.64
N PRO A 23 9.40 9.24 19.23
CA PRO A 23 8.33 8.46 18.65
C PRO A 23 7.80 9.13 17.37
N LEU A 24 7.62 8.32 16.33
CA LEU A 24 7.11 8.77 15.03
C LEU A 24 5.57 8.79 15.06
N THR A 25 5.00 9.96 15.35
CA THR A 25 3.54 10.11 15.53
C THR A 25 2.84 10.73 14.32
N SER A 26 3.58 11.46 13.48
CA SER A 26 3.08 12.14 12.28
C SER A 26 4.21 12.43 11.30
N GLY A 27 3.88 12.60 10.02
CA GLY A 27 4.82 13.07 8.99
C GLY A 27 5.35 14.48 9.28
N GLU A 28 4.56 15.32 9.96
CA GLU A 28 4.99 16.64 10.42
C GLU A 28 6.11 16.54 11.47
N THR A 29 5.92 15.67 12.47
CA THR A 29 6.92 15.37 13.49
C THR A 29 8.20 14.85 12.84
N ALA A 30 8.09 13.95 11.86
CA ALA A 30 9.25 13.44 11.12
C ALA A 30 10.00 14.55 10.37
N ALA A 31 9.28 15.46 9.69
CA ALA A 31 9.89 16.60 8.99
C ALA A 31 10.61 17.56 9.95
N MET A 32 10.02 17.87 11.09
CA MET A 32 10.63 18.73 12.11
C MET A 32 11.85 18.09 12.75
N VAL A 33 11.81 16.79 13.02
CA VAL A 33 12.92 16.05 13.64
C VAL A 33 14.14 15.99 12.71
N ILE A 34 13.95 15.99 11.39
CA ILE A 34 15.06 15.94 10.42
C ILE A 34 15.79 17.29 10.26
N LYS A 35 15.09 18.42 10.47
CA LYS A 35 15.66 19.78 10.31
C LYS A 35 16.99 20.02 11.05
N PRO A 36 17.13 19.72 12.36
CA PRO A 36 18.37 20.00 13.10
C PRO A 36 19.55 19.11 12.67
N PHE A 37 19.31 17.96 12.04
CA PHE A 37 20.38 17.00 11.69
C PHE A 37 20.87 17.11 10.24
N ALA A 38 19.98 17.45 9.31
CA ALA A 38 20.29 17.51 7.87
C ALA A 38 20.12 18.92 7.28
N GLY A 39 19.79 19.90 8.11
CA GLY A 39 19.58 21.29 7.72
C GLY A 39 18.13 21.58 7.29
N GLU A 40 17.84 22.87 7.11
CA GLU A 40 16.50 23.35 6.77
C GLU A 40 16.02 22.84 5.40
N LEU A 41 16.94 22.73 4.43
CA LEU A 41 16.67 22.18 3.10
C LEU A 41 16.23 20.71 3.14
N ALA A 42 16.79 19.90 4.05
CA ALA A 42 16.42 18.49 4.17
C ALA A 42 14.99 18.31 4.68
N GLY A 43 14.56 19.15 5.63
CA GLY A 43 13.16 19.18 6.08
C GLY A 43 12.18 19.54 4.96
N ALA A 44 12.55 20.52 4.12
CA ALA A 44 11.74 20.92 2.97
C ALA A 44 11.66 19.82 1.89
N LEU A 45 12.80 19.18 1.56
CA LEU A 45 12.84 18.06 0.63
C LEU A 45 12.04 16.85 1.14
N PHE A 46 12.09 16.58 2.45
CA PHE A 46 11.29 15.51 3.05
C PHE A 46 9.78 15.81 2.98
N ALA A 47 9.37 17.05 3.28
CA ALA A 47 7.99 17.48 3.14
C ALA A 47 7.49 17.36 1.69
N PHE A 48 8.30 17.79 0.72
CA PHE A 48 8.00 17.63 -0.71
C PHE A 48 7.89 16.15 -1.12
N GLY A 49 8.77 15.30 -0.60
CA GLY A 49 8.75 13.85 -0.84
C GLY A 49 7.48 13.19 -0.31
N ILE A 50 7.07 13.49 0.93
CA ILE A 50 5.81 12.98 1.51
C ILE A 50 4.60 13.47 0.70
N LEU A 51 4.59 14.75 0.30
CA LEU A 51 3.51 15.31 -0.50
C LEU A 51 3.38 14.58 -1.84
N ASN A 52 4.50 14.39 -2.55
CA ASN A 52 4.51 13.69 -3.82
C ASN A 52 4.10 12.21 -3.68
N ALA A 53 4.57 11.53 -2.64
CA ALA A 53 4.17 10.15 -2.35
C ALA A 53 2.67 10.02 -2.08
N GLY A 54 2.10 10.95 -1.30
CA GLY A 54 0.66 11.01 -1.04
C GLY A 54 -0.16 11.26 -2.32
N PHE A 55 0.31 12.17 -3.18
CA PHE A 55 -0.36 12.47 -4.45
C PHE A 55 -0.36 11.29 -5.41
N MET A 56 0.79 10.60 -5.58
CA MET A 56 0.84 9.37 -6.37
C MET A 56 -0.08 8.29 -5.81
N GLY A 57 -0.09 8.11 -4.49
CA GLY A 57 -0.97 7.15 -3.82
C GLY A 57 -2.44 7.45 -4.09
N LEU A 58 -2.85 8.72 -3.99
CA LEU A 58 -4.21 9.17 -4.27
C LEU A 58 -4.65 8.79 -5.68
N ILE A 59 -3.81 9.05 -6.70
CA ILE A 59 -4.17 8.78 -8.10
C ILE A 59 -4.24 7.28 -8.36
N VAL A 60 -3.18 6.53 -8.02
CA VAL A 60 -3.07 5.11 -8.38
C VAL A 60 -4.14 4.28 -7.68
N VAL A 61 -4.36 4.52 -6.38
CA VAL A 61 -5.37 3.78 -5.61
C VAL A 61 -6.76 4.10 -6.11
N SER A 62 -7.10 5.39 -6.26
CA SER A 62 -8.45 5.78 -6.66
C SER A 62 -8.82 5.26 -8.05
N LEU A 63 -7.88 5.31 -9.00
CA LEU A 63 -8.09 4.75 -10.32
C LEU A 63 -8.25 3.23 -10.28
N SER A 64 -7.35 2.51 -9.60
CA SER A 64 -7.43 1.05 -9.50
C SER A 64 -8.74 0.59 -8.86
N THR A 65 -9.19 1.27 -7.80
CA THR A 65 -10.48 1.00 -7.16
C THR A 65 -11.64 1.28 -8.10
N ALA A 66 -11.64 2.41 -8.81
CA ALA A 66 -12.71 2.74 -9.76
C ALA A 66 -12.82 1.69 -10.88
N TYR A 67 -11.68 1.20 -11.40
CA TYR A 67 -11.64 0.13 -12.38
C TYR A 67 -12.19 -1.20 -11.84
N ALA A 68 -11.73 -1.63 -10.67
CA ALA A 68 -12.18 -2.88 -10.06
C ALA A 68 -13.70 -2.88 -9.78
N PHE A 69 -14.23 -1.76 -9.29
CA PHE A 69 -15.67 -1.62 -9.05
C PHE A 69 -16.47 -1.52 -10.35
N ALA A 70 -15.97 -0.81 -11.37
CA ALA A 70 -16.64 -0.76 -12.68
C ALA A 70 -16.74 -2.15 -13.32
N GLU A 71 -15.66 -2.93 -13.28
CA GLU A 71 -15.63 -4.30 -13.78
C GLU A 71 -16.56 -5.22 -12.97
N PHE A 72 -16.54 -5.12 -11.64
CA PHE A 72 -17.43 -5.89 -10.76
C PHE A 72 -18.92 -5.66 -11.03
N PHE A 73 -19.32 -4.42 -11.31
CA PHE A 73 -20.71 -4.07 -11.65
C PHE A 73 -21.04 -4.28 -13.13
N GLY A 74 -20.11 -4.77 -13.96
CA GLY A 74 -20.31 -4.97 -15.39
C GLY A 74 -20.50 -3.66 -16.17
N LEU A 75 -20.07 -2.53 -15.59
CA LEU A 75 -20.17 -1.21 -16.22
C LEU A 75 -18.99 -1.04 -17.19
N GLN A 76 -19.27 -0.75 -18.46
CA GLN A 76 -18.26 -0.50 -19.51
C GLN A 76 -17.57 0.88 -19.35
N GLY A 77 -17.13 1.21 -18.14
CA GLY A 77 -16.49 2.49 -17.82
C GLY A 77 -14.98 2.36 -17.71
N SER A 78 -14.26 2.82 -18.73
CA SER A 78 -12.79 2.96 -18.75
C SER A 78 -12.39 4.44 -18.81
N LEU A 79 -11.20 4.84 -18.36
CA LEU A 79 -10.72 6.23 -18.54
C LEU A 79 -10.73 6.67 -20.02
N ASP A 80 -10.52 5.72 -20.94
CA ASP A 80 -10.54 5.91 -22.40
C ASP A 80 -11.96 5.95 -23.03
N SER A 81 -13.01 5.73 -22.23
CA SER A 81 -14.38 5.71 -22.75
C SER A 81 -15.06 7.08 -22.63
N ASN A 82 -15.92 7.40 -23.60
CA ASN A 82 -16.56 8.70 -23.76
C ASN A 82 -17.29 9.14 -22.47
N TYR A 83 -17.05 10.37 -22.02
CA TYR A 83 -17.55 10.98 -20.77
C TYR A 83 -19.07 10.80 -20.54
N LYS A 84 -19.86 10.64 -21.61
CA LYS A 84 -21.32 10.39 -21.53
C LYS A 84 -21.71 8.96 -21.15
N GLN A 85 -20.87 7.95 -21.39
CA GLN A 85 -21.17 6.54 -21.11
C GLN A 85 -20.64 6.08 -19.73
N SER A 86 -19.68 6.82 -19.18
CA SER A 86 -18.89 6.40 -18.00
C SER A 86 -19.13 7.25 -16.75
N LYS A 87 -20.29 7.92 -16.66
CA LYS A 87 -20.68 8.71 -15.49
C LYS A 87 -20.55 7.93 -14.19
N SER A 88 -20.89 6.65 -14.20
CA SER A 88 -20.78 5.77 -13.03
C SER A 88 -19.32 5.57 -12.58
N PHE A 89 -18.36 5.47 -13.52
CA PHE A 89 -16.92 5.37 -13.20
C PHE A 89 -16.41 6.65 -12.52
N TYR A 90 -16.70 7.80 -13.11
CA TYR A 90 -16.32 9.09 -12.54
C TYR A 90 -17.01 9.36 -11.19
N LEU A 91 -18.25 8.89 -11.03
CA LEU A 91 -18.98 8.99 -9.76
C LEU A 91 -18.33 8.13 -8.68
N ILE A 92 -17.95 6.88 -8.96
CA ILE A 92 -17.20 6.04 -8.01
C ILE A 92 -15.85 6.69 -7.67
N PHE A 93 -15.14 7.21 -8.67
CA PHE A 93 -13.87 7.90 -8.48
C PHE A 93 -13.97 9.14 -7.59
N ILE A 94 -14.94 10.03 -7.84
CA ILE A 94 -15.12 11.24 -7.03
C ILE A 94 -15.69 10.89 -5.66
N ALA A 95 -16.63 9.93 -5.58
CA ALA A 95 -17.26 9.53 -4.32
C ALA A 95 -16.23 8.98 -3.33
N GLN A 96 -15.32 8.11 -3.74
CA GLN A 96 -14.28 7.59 -2.84
C GLN A 96 -13.34 8.70 -2.33
N LEU A 97 -13.00 9.67 -3.18
CA LEU A 97 -12.15 10.81 -2.78
C LEU A 97 -12.88 11.71 -1.77
N VAL A 98 -14.14 12.03 -2.03
CA VAL A 98 -14.98 12.83 -1.13
C VAL A 98 -15.14 12.13 0.21
N VAL A 99 -15.41 10.82 0.22
CA VAL A 99 -15.53 10.03 1.45
C VAL A 99 -14.20 10.04 2.22
N ALA A 100 -13.07 9.83 1.54
CA ALA A 100 -11.75 9.88 2.17
C ALA A 100 -11.47 11.27 2.78
N THR A 101 -11.77 12.36 2.07
CA THR A 101 -11.60 13.73 2.58
C THR A 101 -12.48 13.99 3.81
N ILE A 102 -13.74 13.57 3.79
CA ILE A 102 -14.66 13.72 4.92
C ILE A 102 -14.13 12.96 6.15
N ILE A 103 -13.64 11.73 5.96
CA ILE A 103 -13.07 10.92 7.05
C ILE A 103 -11.86 11.63 7.67
N ILE A 104 -10.96 12.18 6.85
CA ILE A 104 -9.74 12.85 7.33
C ILE A 104 -10.06 14.19 8.04
N MET A 105 -11.18 14.84 7.71
CA MET A 105 -11.61 16.09 8.33
C MET A 105 -12.04 15.95 9.79
N PHE A 106 -12.29 14.72 10.28
CA PHE A 106 -12.63 14.50 11.68
C PHE A 106 -11.42 14.76 12.60
N PRO A 107 -11.54 15.69 13.57
CA PRO A 107 -10.46 15.95 14.53
C PRO A 107 -10.24 14.69 15.40
N ASN A 108 -8.98 14.44 15.79
CA ASN A 108 -8.47 13.27 16.54
C ASN A 108 -8.10 11.99 15.75
N ILE A 109 -8.14 11.98 14.42
CA ILE A 109 -7.66 10.79 13.69
C ILE A 109 -6.14 10.83 13.51
N SER A 110 -5.44 9.85 14.09
CA SER A 110 -4.02 9.64 13.83
C SER A 110 -3.82 9.05 12.42
N LEU A 111 -3.24 9.85 11.52
CA LEU A 111 -2.85 9.42 10.17
C LEU A 111 -1.91 8.21 10.21
N PHE A 112 -1.00 8.18 11.18
CA PHE A 112 -0.09 7.06 11.37
C PHE A 112 -0.84 5.77 11.73
N LYS A 113 -1.80 5.84 12.66
CA LYS A 113 -2.64 4.70 13.03
C LYS A 113 -3.49 4.22 11.85
N LEU A 114 -4.04 5.13 11.06
CA LEU A 114 -4.75 4.79 9.82
C LEU A 114 -3.83 4.07 8.82
N ALA A 115 -2.63 4.58 8.57
CA ALA A 115 -1.68 3.97 7.65
C ALA A 115 -1.30 2.54 8.06
N ILE A 116 -1.00 2.33 9.35
CA ILE A 116 -0.71 0.99 9.89
C ILE A 116 -1.93 0.08 9.76
N THR A 117 -3.12 0.56 10.11
CA THR A 117 -4.36 -0.24 10.03
C THR A 117 -4.66 -0.67 8.60
N THR A 118 -4.57 0.26 7.63
CA THR A 118 -4.76 -0.05 6.21
C THR A 118 -3.71 -1.03 5.70
N GLN A 119 -2.45 -0.89 6.13
CA GLN A 119 -1.40 -1.82 5.76
C GLN A 119 -1.63 -3.21 6.35
N THR A 120 -2.13 -3.31 7.60
CA THR A 120 -2.52 -4.59 8.19
C THR A 120 -3.66 -5.23 7.42
N ILE A 121 -4.70 -4.47 7.04
CA ILE A 121 -5.80 -4.98 6.22
C ILE A 121 -5.28 -5.49 4.87
N ASN A 122 -4.37 -4.76 4.23
CA ASN A 122 -3.73 -5.19 2.99
C ASN A 122 -2.91 -6.49 3.19
N ALA A 123 -2.18 -6.61 4.30
CA ALA A 123 -1.46 -7.84 4.66
C ALA A 123 -2.39 -9.05 4.83
N ILE A 124 -3.61 -8.86 5.35
CA ILE A 124 -4.62 -9.92 5.44
C ILE A 124 -5.12 -10.36 4.07
N ALA A 125 -5.33 -9.40 3.17
CA ALA A 125 -5.87 -9.66 1.83
C ALA A 125 -4.85 -10.34 0.91
N LEU A 126 -3.55 -10.06 1.10
CA LEU A 126 -2.45 -10.60 0.29
C LEU A 126 -2.49 -12.13 0.10
N PRO A 127 -2.56 -12.96 1.16
CA PRO A 127 -2.75 -14.41 1.07
C PRO A 127 -3.85 -14.86 0.11
N LEU A 128 -5.01 -14.23 0.18
CA LEU A 128 -6.18 -14.58 -0.62
C LEU A 128 -5.92 -14.27 -2.10
N VAL A 129 -5.41 -13.07 -2.39
CA VAL A 129 -5.09 -12.63 -3.75
C VAL A 129 -4.02 -13.52 -4.38
N PHE A 130 -2.94 -13.82 -3.64
CA PHE A 130 -1.87 -14.70 -4.10
C PHE A 130 -2.37 -16.12 -4.37
N TYR A 131 -3.23 -16.67 -3.52
CA TYR A 131 -3.82 -17.98 -3.74
C TYR A 131 -4.56 -18.05 -5.09
N TYR A 132 -5.42 -17.05 -5.38
CA TYR A 132 -6.13 -17.00 -6.67
C TYR A 132 -5.18 -16.77 -7.85
N LEU A 133 -4.21 -15.86 -7.73
CA LEU A 133 -3.22 -15.63 -8.79
C LEU A 133 -2.45 -16.89 -9.14
N ILE A 134 -1.99 -17.65 -8.14
CA ILE A 134 -1.22 -18.88 -8.36
C ILE A 134 -2.11 -19.98 -8.91
N LYS A 135 -3.35 -20.10 -8.42
CA LYS A 135 -4.31 -21.07 -8.95
C LYS A 135 -4.59 -20.82 -10.43
N LEU A 136 -4.81 -19.56 -10.81
CA LEU A 136 -5.01 -19.16 -12.21
C LEU A 136 -3.72 -19.35 -13.05
N ALA A 137 -2.56 -18.99 -12.52
CA ALA A 137 -1.27 -19.18 -13.20
C ALA A 137 -0.84 -20.65 -13.32
N CYS A 138 -1.36 -21.53 -12.47
CA CYS A 138 -1.12 -22.98 -12.57
C CYS A 138 -2.16 -23.70 -13.44
N ASP A 139 -3.24 -23.01 -13.85
CA ASP A 139 -4.30 -23.60 -14.66
C ASP A 139 -3.84 -23.77 -16.11
N LYS A 140 -3.71 -25.03 -16.54
CA LYS A 140 -3.29 -25.37 -17.92
C LYS A 140 -4.34 -24.98 -18.97
N GLY A 141 -5.61 -24.88 -18.59
CA GLY A 141 -6.70 -24.45 -19.47
C GLY A 141 -6.68 -22.96 -19.74
N LEU A 142 -6.27 -22.13 -18.75
CA LEU A 142 -6.14 -20.68 -18.92
C LEU A 142 -4.78 -20.26 -19.51
N MET A 143 -3.69 -20.90 -19.11
CA MET A 143 -2.32 -20.48 -19.47
C MET A 143 -1.71 -21.25 -20.65
N GLY A 144 -2.34 -22.33 -21.11
CA GLY A 144 -1.97 -23.08 -22.31
C GLY A 144 -0.52 -23.58 -22.29
N LYS A 145 0.30 -23.14 -23.26
CA LYS A 145 1.72 -23.54 -23.39
C LYS A 145 2.69 -22.78 -22.46
N TYR A 146 2.24 -21.74 -21.74
CA TYR A 146 3.05 -20.96 -20.80
C TYR A 146 2.96 -21.46 -19.36
N THR A 147 2.48 -22.69 -19.17
CA THR A 147 2.39 -23.31 -17.84
C THR A 147 3.75 -23.42 -17.17
N ASN A 148 3.80 -23.06 -15.88
CA ASN A 148 4.99 -23.15 -15.06
C ASN A 148 5.68 -24.52 -15.17
N SER A 149 6.98 -24.49 -15.46
CA SER A 149 7.86 -25.65 -15.32
C SER A 149 7.82 -26.21 -13.89
N PRO A 150 8.10 -27.49 -13.66
CA PRO A 150 8.06 -28.08 -12.31
C PRO A 150 8.94 -27.33 -11.28
N PHE A 151 10.05 -26.73 -11.73
CA PHE A 151 10.90 -25.87 -10.90
C PHE A 151 10.24 -24.52 -10.55
N GLN A 152 9.61 -23.84 -11.52
CA GLN A 152 8.85 -22.61 -11.26
C GLN A 152 7.62 -22.87 -10.37
N LYS A 153 6.97 -24.03 -10.51
CA LYS A 153 5.85 -24.42 -9.66
C LYS A 153 6.28 -24.57 -8.20
N TRP A 154 7.42 -25.22 -7.96
CA TRP A 154 8.00 -25.36 -6.62
C TRP A 154 8.40 -24.01 -6.01
N PHE A 155 9.07 -23.15 -6.79
CA PHE A 155 9.45 -21.81 -6.35
C PHE A 155 8.24 -20.91 -6.04
N THR A 156 7.19 -21.00 -6.85
CA THR A 156 5.94 -20.25 -6.65
C THR A 156 5.19 -20.72 -5.41
N ILE A 157 5.17 -22.04 -5.15
CA ILE A 157 4.55 -22.60 -3.93
C ILE A 157 5.34 -22.18 -2.69
N ILE A 158 6.67 -22.29 -2.69
CA ILE A 158 7.51 -21.87 -1.56
C ILE A 158 7.35 -20.37 -1.30
N GLY A 159 7.43 -19.54 -2.35
CA GLY A 159 7.22 -18.10 -2.25
C GLY A 159 5.84 -17.75 -1.69
N SER A 160 4.80 -18.45 -2.15
CA SER A 160 3.44 -18.27 -1.62
C SER A 160 3.30 -18.66 -0.16
N VAL A 161 3.91 -19.78 0.25
CA VAL A 161 3.90 -20.23 1.65
C VAL A 161 4.67 -19.23 2.52
N ALA A 162 5.82 -18.74 2.06
CA ALA A 162 6.58 -17.72 2.77
C ALA A 162 5.79 -16.40 2.93
N ILE A 163 5.12 -15.93 1.87
CA ILE A 163 4.26 -14.74 1.91
C ILE A 163 3.05 -14.98 2.83
N PHE A 164 2.44 -16.17 2.77
CA PHE A 164 1.34 -16.56 3.65
C PHE A 164 1.77 -16.53 5.12
N VAL A 165 2.91 -17.14 5.45
CA VAL A 165 3.48 -17.15 6.80
C VAL A 165 3.82 -15.74 7.27
N ALA A 166 4.45 -14.91 6.42
CA ALA A 166 4.76 -13.52 6.76
C ALA A 166 3.49 -12.67 7.00
N SER A 167 2.44 -12.92 6.23
CA SER A 167 1.15 -12.24 6.39
C SER A 167 0.46 -12.67 7.70
N VAL A 168 0.48 -13.96 8.03
CA VAL A 168 -0.02 -14.51 9.30
C VAL A 168 0.79 -13.98 10.49
N LEU A 169 2.11 -13.87 10.38
CA LEU A 169 2.96 -13.27 11.42
C LEU A 169 2.65 -11.78 11.64
N THR A 170 2.42 -11.03 10.57
CA THR A 170 2.05 -9.61 10.65
C THR A 170 0.70 -9.43 11.34
N LEU A 171 -0.22 -10.36 11.06
CA LEU A 171 -1.52 -10.44 11.71
C LEU A 171 -1.41 -10.72 13.20
N THR A 172 -0.66 -11.74 13.59
CA THR A 172 -0.48 -12.09 15.01
C THR A 172 0.22 -10.97 15.76
N ALA A 173 1.22 -10.31 15.19
CA ALA A 173 1.90 -9.16 15.79
C ALA A 173 0.96 -7.96 15.99
N THR A 174 0.04 -7.70 15.05
CA THR A 174 -0.88 -6.56 15.14
C THR A 174 -2.03 -6.83 16.13
N PHE A 175 -2.56 -8.05 16.18
CA PHE A 175 -3.68 -8.41 17.08
C PHE A 175 -3.23 -8.87 18.48
N PHE A 176 -2.01 -9.38 18.63
CA PHE A 176 -1.42 -9.78 19.91
C PHE A 176 -0.13 -9.01 20.20
N PRO A 177 -0.19 -7.70 20.48
CA PRO A 177 0.98 -6.89 20.86
C PRO A 177 1.63 -7.30 22.20
N LYS A 178 1.12 -8.34 22.88
CA LYS A 178 1.64 -8.89 24.15
C LYS A 178 2.57 -10.10 23.98
N LEU A 179 2.77 -10.64 22.78
CA LEU A 179 3.86 -11.58 22.51
C LEU A 179 5.04 -10.79 21.95
N GLY A 180 5.86 -10.26 22.86
CA GLY A 180 7.06 -9.52 22.52
C GLY A 180 8.01 -10.34 21.65
N LEU A 181 8.25 -9.85 20.44
CA LEU A 181 9.46 -10.07 19.65
C LEU A 181 10.02 -8.70 19.30
#